data_AF-A0A9W7BU79-F1
#
_entry.id   AF-A0A9W7BU79-F1
#
_cell.length_a   1.000
_cell.length_b   1.000
_cell.length_c   1.000
_cell.angle_alpha   90.00
_cell.angle_beta   90.00
_cell.angle_gamma   90.00
#
_symmetry.space_group_name_H-M   'P 1'
#
loop_
_entity.id
_entity.type
_entity.pdbx_description
1 polymer ?
#
loop_
_entity_poly.entity_id
_entity_poly.type
_entity_poly.pdbx_seq_one_letter_code
_entity_poly.pdbx_strand_id
1 'polypeptide(L)'
;MLQNLLKHFSLSPAKNVNPRSANHALEELRKEFEIRAETEPKTRLPTHLPTAEFQLPPPAPPFYLSLDNKTRRVAALAWNDVTEKRNAQIFFTSILSISILSGVEGLSTLSASSFPLSEPQNLALLGKYSLTNVIPSCVWTTNEMSTVALSSGIDPAQISTLTGSALIKTTTLRSFRYVVATTTLISQLLRFFSVSVRASDAFKDNIRDGKERPFENISERVIRLAGRKSDVTVVSLDKYQDHIFPVFEDPAAVRWTIAEYSDNYNKPTFWTVDRRSYGHKRAFNKLNINDSWLVDCTSAGRRILILEADLVNEEGLLKNFSSVLVLADKPIGIRLIESEKEENPDSNLSVLCSALTHDQLLHNVRMWMRMGFSPASIQDELDFQFAKVLEAEAIVSNDHHQEQEKAGANEHKSSIIHEK
;
A
#
# COMPACT_ATOMS: atom_id res chain seq x y z
N MET A 1 -6.68 34.36 -15.26
CA MET A 1 -7.32 33.54 -16.33
C MET A 1 -8.47 34.27 -17.02
N LEU A 2 -9.46 34.82 -16.29
CA LEU A 2 -10.61 35.56 -16.85
C LEU A 2 -10.23 36.82 -17.66
N GLN A 3 -9.20 37.56 -17.24
CA GLN A 3 -8.70 38.76 -17.94
C GLN A 3 -8.13 38.45 -19.35
N ASN A 4 -7.61 37.24 -19.59
CA ASN A 4 -7.14 36.82 -20.92
C ASN A 4 -8.27 36.38 -21.84
N LEU A 5 -9.38 35.89 -21.30
CA LEU A 5 -10.59 35.54 -22.07
C LEU A 5 -11.38 36.78 -22.51
N LEU A 6 -11.42 37.84 -21.69
CA LEU A 6 -12.12 39.08 -22.00
C LEU A 6 -11.46 39.88 -23.14
N LYS A 7 -10.15 39.72 -23.38
CA LYS A 7 -9.44 40.35 -24.50
C LYS A 7 -9.84 39.82 -25.88
N HIS A 8 -10.42 38.62 -25.97
CA HIS A 8 -10.78 37.99 -27.25
C HIS A 8 -12.21 38.29 -27.74
N PHE A 9 -13.06 38.91 -26.93
CA PHE A 9 -14.47 39.18 -27.26
C PHE A 9 -14.77 40.64 -27.67
N SER A 10 -13.80 41.38 -28.22
CA SER A 10 -14.05 42.71 -28.78
C SER A 10 -14.85 42.62 -30.08
N LEU A 11 -16.16 42.85 -29.98
CA LEU A 11 -17.07 42.97 -31.12
C LEU A 11 -16.84 44.30 -31.87
N SER A 12 -16.84 44.20 -33.19
CA SER A 12 -16.66 45.29 -34.16
C SER A 12 -17.73 46.39 -34.03
N PRO A 13 -17.38 47.69 -34.11
CA PRO A 13 -18.36 48.76 -33.95
C PRO A 13 -19.22 48.93 -35.21
N ALA A 14 -20.54 48.88 -35.01
CA ALA A 14 -21.52 49.27 -36.01
C ALA A 14 -21.37 50.77 -36.35
N LYS A 15 -21.35 51.07 -37.66
CA LYS A 15 -21.30 52.43 -38.19
C LYS A 15 -22.62 53.18 -37.96
N ASN A 16 -22.50 54.47 -37.65
CA ASN A 16 -23.55 55.50 -37.51
C ASN A 16 -24.41 55.48 -36.24
N VAL A 17 -23.78 55.71 -35.09
CA VAL A 17 -24.47 56.28 -33.92
C VAL A 17 -23.77 57.59 -33.55
N ASN A 18 -24.56 58.65 -33.33
CA ASN A 18 -24.08 59.97 -32.96
C ASN A 18 -23.33 59.90 -31.61
N PRO A 19 -22.00 60.17 -31.57
CA PRO A 19 -21.15 59.83 -30.42
C PRO A 19 -21.52 60.56 -29.13
N ARG A 20 -22.21 61.71 -29.22
CA ARG A 20 -22.69 62.45 -28.03
C ARG A 20 -23.89 61.78 -27.35
N SER A 21 -24.76 61.11 -28.10
CA SER A 21 -25.91 60.39 -27.57
C SER A 21 -25.49 59.04 -26.95
N ALA A 22 -24.53 58.35 -27.57
CA ALA A 22 -24.00 57.09 -27.05
C ALA A 22 -23.23 57.29 -25.73
N ASN A 23 -22.42 58.34 -25.63
CA ASN A 23 -21.67 58.63 -24.41
C ASN A 23 -22.58 59.06 -23.26
N HIS A 24 -23.64 59.85 -23.52
CA HIS A 24 -24.60 60.20 -22.48
C HIS A 24 -25.41 58.99 -21.99
N ALA A 25 -25.83 58.12 -22.90
CA ALA A 25 -26.54 56.88 -22.55
C ALA A 25 -25.65 55.89 -21.78
N LEU A 26 -24.36 55.81 -22.11
CA LEU A 26 -23.37 55.02 -21.37
C LEU A 26 -23.11 55.60 -19.98
N GLU A 27 -23.06 56.93 -19.84
CA GLU A 27 -22.86 57.58 -18.54
C GLU A 27 -24.07 57.41 -17.62
N GLU A 28 -25.30 57.47 -18.15
CA GLU A 28 -26.51 57.21 -17.38
C GLU A 28 -26.66 55.74 -16.99
N LEU A 29 -26.37 54.81 -17.92
CA LEU A 29 -26.33 53.37 -17.59
C LEU A 29 -25.26 53.09 -16.53
N ARG A 30 -24.09 53.71 -16.62
CA ARG A 30 -23.02 53.53 -15.61
C ARG A 30 -23.45 54.01 -14.23
N LYS A 31 -24.11 55.17 -14.15
CA LYS A 31 -24.66 55.69 -12.89
C LYS A 31 -25.79 54.83 -12.35
N GLU A 32 -26.69 54.32 -13.19
CA GLU A 32 -27.72 53.37 -12.76
C GLU A 32 -27.12 52.06 -12.25
N PHE A 33 -26.07 51.54 -12.89
CA PHE A 33 -25.37 50.33 -12.44
C PHE A 33 -24.59 50.56 -11.13
N GLU A 34 -23.93 51.70 -10.95
CA GLU A 34 -23.22 52.04 -9.71
C GLU A 34 -24.20 52.23 -8.54
N ILE A 35 -25.33 52.91 -8.75
CA ILE A 35 -26.37 53.11 -7.72
C ILE A 35 -27.02 51.78 -7.32
N ARG A 36 -27.19 50.85 -8.27
CA ARG A 36 -27.79 49.53 -8.00
C ARG A 36 -26.82 48.57 -7.30
N ALA A 37 -25.52 48.71 -7.55
CA ALA A 37 -24.48 47.93 -6.88
C ALA A 37 -24.27 48.33 -5.41
N GLU A 38 -24.57 49.58 -5.03
CA GLU A 38 -24.43 50.07 -3.65
C GLU A 38 -25.67 49.89 -2.78
N THR A 39 -26.85 49.65 -3.37
CA THR A 39 -28.14 49.68 -2.65
C THR A 39 -28.78 48.30 -2.43
N GLU A 40 -28.35 47.26 -3.12
CA GLU A 40 -28.82 45.89 -2.86
C GLU A 40 -27.99 45.24 -1.73
N PRO A 41 -28.61 44.77 -0.63
CA PRO A 41 -27.90 43.96 0.36
C PRO A 41 -27.29 42.75 -0.37
N LYS A 42 -26.06 42.33 0.00
CA LYS A 42 -25.36 41.16 -0.55
C LYS A 42 -26.18 39.88 -0.36
N THR A 43 -27.25 39.73 -1.13
CA THR A 43 -28.04 38.53 -1.27
C THR A 43 -27.16 37.58 -2.05
N ARG A 44 -26.82 36.46 -1.41
CA ARG A 44 -26.01 35.40 -2.02
C ARG A 44 -26.56 35.06 -3.40
N LEU A 45 -25.66 34.81 -4.33
CA LEU A 45 -26.07 34.37 -5.65
C LEU A 45 -26.87 33.06 -5.51
N PRO A 46 -27.98 32.89 -6.24
CA PRO A 46 -28.78 31.68 -6.15
C PRO A 46 -27.92 30.47 -6.55
N THR A 47 -27.69 29.58 -5.59
CA THR A 47 -26.87 28.37 -5.73
C THR A 47 -27.72 27.11 -5.72
N HIS A 48 -27.45 26.21 -6.67
CA HIS A 48 -28.03 24.85 -6.72
C HIS A 48 -27.04 23.74 -6.28
N LEU A 49 -25.84 24.09 -5.80
CA LEU A 49 -24.82 23.10 -5.45
C LEU A 49 -24.85 22.75 -3.95
N PRO A 50 -24.90 21.45 -3.59
CA PRO A 50 -24.70 21.03 -2.20
C PRO A 50 -23.22 21.19 -1.81
N THR A 51 -22.95 22.00 -0.79
CA THR A 51 -21.64 22.16 -0.16
C THR A 51 -21.31 20.92 0.67
N ALA A 52 -20.72 19.90 0.06
CA ALA A 52 -20.10 18.80 0.77
C ALA A 52 -18.66 19.19 1.15
N GLU A 53 -18.37 19.24 2.44
CA GLU A 53 -17.02 19.49 2.96
C GLU A 53 -16.11 18.30 2.63
N PHE A 54 -15.19 18.49 1.69
CA PHE A 54 -14.13 17.51 1.41
C PHE A 54 -12.85 17.98 2.09
N GLN A 55 -12.49 17.34 3.21
CA GLN A 55 -11.18 17.52 3.84
C GLN A 55 -10.18 16.55 3.20
N LEU A 56 -9.03 17.06 2.80
CA LEU A 56 -7.91 16.21 2.37
C LEU A 56 -7.37 15.45 3.59
N PRO A 57 -7.10 14.13 3.48
CA PRO A 57 -6.49 13.38 4.57
C PRO A 57 -5.10 13.95 4.89
N PRO A 58 -4.68 13.94 6.16
CA PRO A 58 -3.34 14.35 6.54
C PRO A 58 -2.29 13.46 5.87
N PRO A 59 -1.07 13.98 5.60
CA PRO A 59 -0.01 13.19 4.98
C PRO A 59 0.31 11.94 5.81
N ALA A 60 0.52 10.82 5.11
CA ALA A 60 0.77 9.53 5.73
C ALA A 60 1.98 9.58 6.70
N PRO A 61 1.94 8.83 7.82
CA PRO A 61 3.02 8.80 8.80
C PRO A 61 4.35 8.28 8.20
N PRO A 62 5.49 8.62 8.82
CA PRO A 62 6.83 8.42 8.25
C PRO A 62 7.23 6.96 7.99
N PHE A 63 8.18 6.80 7.08
CA PHE A 63 8.79 5.60 6.48
C PHE A 63 9.01 4.36 7.39
N TYR A 64 9.20 4.53 8.71
CA TYR A 64 9.54 3.45 9.65
C TYR A 64 8.48 2.34 9.77
N LEU A 65 7.20 2.66 9.55
CA LEU A 65 6.13 1.65 9.57
C LEU A 65 6.15 0.71 8.34
N SER A 66 6.83 1.11 7.25
CA SER A 66 6.89 0.32 6.01
C SER A 66 7.87 -0.86 6.10
N LEU A 67 8.96 -0.73 6.88
CA LEU A 67 9.98 -1.78 7.01
C LEU A 67 9.42 -3.03 7.71
N ASP A 68 8.60 -2.86 8.75
CA ASP A 68 8.01 -3.98 9.49
C ASP A 68 7.06 -4.78 8.59
N ASN A 69 6.21 -4.10 7.82
CA ASN A 69 5.28 -4.76 6.90
C ASN A 69 5.98 -5.54 5.79
N LYS A 70 7.04 -4.97 5.17
CA LYS A 70 7.86 -5.69 4.19
C LYS A 70 8.52 -6.91 4.81
N THR A 71 9.15 -6.75 5.97
CA THR A 71 9.86 -7.84 6.65
C THR A 71 8.92 -8.98 7.00
N ARG A 72 7.73 -8.68 7.53
CA ARG A 72 6.69 -9.68 7.83
C ARG A 72 6.24 -10.44 6.58
N ARG A 73 6.05 -9.76 5.45
CA ARG A 73 5.62 -10.42 4.21
C ARG A 73 6.70 -11.29 3.59
N VAL A 74 7.94 -10.81 3.55
CA VAL A 74 9.09 -11.62 3.11
C VAL A 74 9.29 -12.81 4.04
N ALA A 75 9.14 -12.63 5.35
CA ALA A 75 9.19 -13.72 6.32
C ALA A 75 8.06 -14.74 6.11
N ALA A 76 6.83 -14.29 5.81
CA ALA A 76 5.71 -15.19 5.51
C ALA A 76 5.94 -16.00 4.22
N LEU A 77 6.45 -15.37 3.15
CA LEU A 77 6.84 -16.07 1.92
C LEU A 77 7.96 -17.07 2.19
N ALA A 78 9.01 -16.66 2.91
CA ALA A 78 10.11 -17.54 3.29
C ALA A 78 9.63 -18.71 4.16
N TRP A 79 8.69 -18.47 5.07
CA TRP A 79 8.11 -19.51 5.93
C TRP A 79 7.32 -20.55 5.13
N ASN A 80 6.52 -20.12 4.16
CA ASN A 80 5.79 -21.03 3.28
C ASN A 80 6.76 -21.92 2.48
N ASP A 81 7.87 -21.36 2.00
CA ASP A 81 8.91 -22.12 1.32
C ASP A 81 9.64 -23.09 2.28
N VAL A 82 9.95 -22.65 3.50
CA VAL A 82 10.59 -23.53 4.52
C VAL A 82 9.69 -24.69 4.92
N THR A 83 8.38 -24.45 5.02
CA THR A 83 7.37 -25.47 5.35
C THR A 83 6.97 -26.35 4.18
N GLU A 84 7.47 -26.07 2.97
CA GLU A 84 7.31 -26.95 1.82
C GLU A 84 7.76 -28.37 2.17
N LYS A 85 6.95 -29.36 1.79
CA LYS A 85 7.13 -30.78 2.16
C LYS A 85 8.57 -31.27 1.96
N ARG A 86 9.23 -30.84 0.88
CA ARG A 86 10.61 -31.21 0.56
C ARG A 86 11.62 -30.63 1.56
N ASN A 87 11.46 -29.38 1.95
CA ASN A 87 12.36 -28.71 2.89
C ASN A 87 12.18 -29.25 4.31
N ALA A 88 10.92 -29.46 4.73
CA ALA A 88 10.60 -30.12 5.98
C ALA A 88 11.22 -31.53 6.06
N GLN A 89 11.10 -32.34 5.01
CA GLN A 89 11.73 -33.67 4.94
C GLN A 89 13.24 -33.62 5.13
N ILE A 90 13.93 -32.67 4.50
CA ILE A 90 15.38 -32.53 4.62
C ILE A 90 15.77 -32.11 6.06
N PHE A 91 15.00 -31.22 6.68
CA PHE A 91 15.22 -30.85 8.07
C PHE A 91 15.02 -32.05 9.03
N PHE A 92 13.91 -32.78 8.90
CA PHE A 92 13.61 -33.94 9.73
C PHE A 92 14.60 -35.09 9.55
N THR A 93 15.00 -35.39 8.31
CA THR A 93 16.03 -36.41 8.05
C THR A 93 17.37 -36.03 8.66
N SER A 94 17.70 -34.74 8.67
CA SER A 94 18.91 -34.25 9.32
C SER A 94 18.87 -34.43 10.84
N ILE A 95 17.77 -34.01 11.50
CA ILE A 95 17.57 -34.24 12.94
C ILE A 95 17.62 -35.73 13.25
N LEU A 96 16.92 -36.55 12.46
CA LEU A 96 16.89 -38.00 12.64
C LEU A 96 18.30 -38.61 12.56
N SER A 97 19.14 -38.17 11.62
CA SER A 97 20.51 -38.67 11.50
C SER A 97 21.36 -38.36 12.73
N ILE A 98 21.25 -37.14 13.29
CA ILE A 98 21.95 -36.73 14.51
C ILE A 98 21.43 -37.54 15.70
N SER A 99 20.11 -37.68 15.81
CA SER A 99 19.47 -38.49 16.85
C SER A 99 19.92 -39.95 16.80
N ILE A 100 19.99 -40.57 15.62
CA ILE A 100 20.48 -41.95 15.46
C ILE A 100 21.93 -42.05 15.94
N LEU A 101 22.81 -41.12 15.55
CA LEU A 101 24.20 -41.11 16.00
C LEU A 101 24.33 -40.94 17.52
N SER A 102 23.54 -40.04 18.11
CA SER A 102 23.44 -39.87 19.56
C SER A 102 22.93 -41.15 20.25
N GLY A 103 21.98 -41.86 19.63
CA GLY A 103 21.47 -43.13 20.14
C GLY A 103 22.52 -44.24 20.10
N VAL A 104 23.30 -44.35 19.02
CA VAL A 104 24.40 -45.32 18.91
C VAL A 104 25.54 -45.00 19.89
N GLU A 105 25.84 -43.70 20.09
CA GLU A 105 26.75 -43.24 21.13
C GLU A 105 26.24 -43.64 22.51
N GLY A 106 24.99 -43.32 22.84
CA GLY A 106 24.37 -43.64 24.13
C GLY A 106 24.33 -45.14 24.41
N LEU A 107 24.00 -45.95 23.41
CA LEU A 107 24.04 -47.41 23.51
C LEU A 107 25.46 -47.93 23.78
N SER A 108 26.48 -47.27 23.23
CA SER A 108 27.89 -47.63 23.49
C SER A 108 28.34 -47.24 24.90
N THR A 109 27.63 -46.32 25.58
CA THR A 109 27.89 -45.94 26.98
C THR A 109 27.19 -46.82 28.01
N LEU A 110 26.16 -47.56 27.58
CA LEU A 110 25.42 -48.47 28.44
C LEU A 110 26.03 -49.87 28.35
N SER A 111 26.40 -50.45 29.50
CA SER A 111 26.81 -51.85 29.54
C SER A 111 25.61 -52.76 29.28
N ALA A 112 25.71 -53.65 28.28
CA ALA A 112 24.64 -54.59 27.93
C ALA A 112 24.23 -55.52 29.09
N SER A 113 25.12 -55.75 30.06
CA SER A 113 24.84 -56.56 31.25
C SER A 113 24.06 -55.81 32.35
N SER A 114 24.14 -54.48 32.37
CA SER A 114 23.54 -53.63 33.42
C SER A 114 22.29 -52.91 32.94
N PHE A 115 22.06 -52.86 31.62
CA PHE A 115 21.02 -52.05 31.00
C PHE A 115 20.33 -52.83 29.85
N PRO A 116 19.44 -53.79 30.16
CA PRO A 116 18.76 -54.56 29.13
C PRO A 116 17.79 -53.66 28.33
N LEU A 117 17.96 -53.63 27.00
CA LEU A 117 17.08 -52.87 26.09
C LEU A 117 15.63 -53.40 26.03
N SER A 118 15.36 -54.57 26.62
CA SER A 118 14.00 -55.08 26.77
C SER A 118 13.16 -54.27 27.75
N GLU A 119 13.80 -53.50 28.64
CA GLU A 119 13.08 -52.66 29.58
C GLU A 119 12.69 -51.32 28.91
N PRO A 120 11.40 -50.95 28.93
CA PRO A 120 10.91 -49.75 28.27
C PRO A 120 11.51 -48.46 28.84
N GLN A 121 11.90 -48.47 30.12
CA GLN A 121 12.57 -47.33 30.76
C GLN A 121 13.95 -47.05 30.16
N ASN A 122 14.68 -48.10 29.77
CA ASN A 122 16.01 -48.01 29.19
C ASN A 122 15.94 -47.49 27.74
N LEU A 123 14.94 -47.95 26.98
CA LEU A 123 14.63 -47.41 25.65
C LEU A 123 14.19 -45.94 25.72
N ALA A 124 13.38 -45.58 26.71
CA ALA A 124 12.95 -44.20 26.93
C ALA A 124 14.14 -43.28 27.30
N LEU A 125 15.05 -43.75 28.16
CA LEU A 125 16.29 -43.04 28.49
C LEU A 125 17.15 -42.83 27.25
N LEU A 126 17.34 -43.86 26.43
CA LEU A 126 18.13 -43.78 25.20
C LEU A 126 17.52 -42.81 24.19
N GLY A 127 16.19 -42.85 24.01
CA GLY A 127 15.46 -41.89 23.17
C GLY A 127 15.61 -40.46 23.68
N LYS A 128 15.52 -40.26 25.00
CA LYS A 128 15.74 -38.95 25.62
C LYS A 128 17.17 -38.47 25.44
N TYR A 129 18.18 -39.31 25.65
CA TYR A 129 19.59 -38.98 25.41
C TYR A 129 19.83 -38.60 23.94
N SER A 130 19.25 -39.37 23.03
CA SER A 130 19.33 -39.17 21.59
C SER A 130 18.82 -37.77 21.19
N LEU A 131 17.61 -37.40 21.63
CA LEU A 131 16.99 -36.11 21.34
C LEU A 131 17.67 -34.94 22.08
N THR A 132 18.03 -35.14 23.35
CA THR A 132 18.63 -34.09 24.19
C THR A 132 20.01 -33.67 23.68
N ASN A 133 20.69 -34.52 22.91
CA ASN A 133 21.99 -34.22 22.32
C ASN A 133 21.92 -33.59 20.92
N VAL A 134 20.73 -33.44 20.30
CA VAL A 134 20.63 -32.84 18.94
C VAL A 134 21.18 -31.40 18.92
N ILE A 135 20.66 -30.52 19.78
CA ILE A 135 21.09 -29.11 19.84
C ILE A 135 22.54 -28.96 20.33
N PRO A 136 22.96 -29.61 21.45
CA PRO A 136 24.37 -29.62 21.88
C PRO A 136 25.37 -30.02 20.78
N SER A 137 25.00 -31.00 19.94
CA SER A 137 25.85 -31.44 18.82
C SER A 137 26.27 -30.30 17.91
N CYS A 138 25.38 -29.34 17.69
CA CYS A 138 25.61 -28.22 16.79
C CYS A 138 26.63 -27.21 17.33
N VAL A 139 26.86 -27.19 18.65
CA VAL A 139 27.80 -26.30 19.34
C VAL A 139 28.99 -27.07 19.94
N TRP A 140 29.25 -28.29 19.45
CA TRP A 140 30.32 -29.17 19.90
C TRP A 140 30.24 -29.57 21.39
N THR A 141 29.04 -29.58 21.95
CA THR A 141 28.80 -30.03 23.34
C THR A 141 28.00 -31.33 23.39
N THR A 142 28.08 -32.00 24.53
CA THR A 142 27.36 -33.25 24.79
C THR A 142 26.85 -33.21 26.22
N ASN A 143 25.59 -33.55 26.40
CA ASN A 143 25.04 -33.85 27.71
C ASN A 143 25.47 -35.26 28.09
N GLU A 144 26.10 -35.41 29.24
CA GLU A 144 26.51 -36.72 29.73
C GLU A 144 25.29 -37.60 30.01
N MET A 145 25.43 -38.91 29.78
CA MET A 145 24.36 -39.89 30.04
C MET A 145 23.91 -39.87 31.50
N SER A 146 24.84 -39.62 32.43
CA SER A 146 24.60 -39.45 33.87
C SER A 146 23.59 -38.33 34.16
N THR A 147 23.77 -37.17 33.53
CA THR A 147 22.88 -36.01 33.66
C THR A 147 21.49 -36.31 33.09
N VAL A 148 21.43 -36.98 31.93
CA VAL A 148 20.15 -37.35 31.31
C VAL A 148 19.41 -38.42 32.13
N ALA A 149 20.12 -39.38 32.70
CA ALA A 149 19.57 -40.40 33.59
C ALA A 149 19.05 -39.80 34.90
N LEU A 150 19.81 -38.91 35.52
CA LEU A 150 19.38 -38.17 36.71
C LEU A 150 18.09 -37.38 36.43
N SER A 151 18.01 -36.71 35.27
CA SER A 151 16.79 -36.00 34.85
C SER A 151 15.58 -36.90 34.57
N SER A 152 15.80 -38.22 34.52
CA SER A 152 14.78 -39.24 34.28
C SER A 152 14.49 -40.06 35.54
N GLY A 153 15.09 -39.70 36.68
CA GLY A 153 14.94 -40.41 37.95
C GLY A 153 15.69 -41.73 38.02
N ILE A 154 16.63 -41.98 37.10
CA ILE A 154 17.48 -43.18 37.09
C ILE A 154 18.78 -42.87 37.83
N ASP A 155 19.20 -43.76 38.71
CA ASP A 155 20.44 -43.61 39.48
C ASP A 155 21.66 -43.63 38.54
N PRO A 156 22.46 -42.54 38.48
CA PRO A 156 23.65 -42.48 37.64
C PRO A 156 24.69 -43.55 37.94
N ALA A 157 24.69 -44.14 39.15
CA ALA A 157 25.60 -45.22 39.52
C ALA A 157 25.41 -46.49 38.66
N GLN A 158 24.26 -46.62 37.99
CA GLN A 158 23.95 -47.73 37.08
C GLN A 158 24.59 -47.56 35.70
N ILE A 159 25.12 -46.37 35.38
CA ILE A 159 25.80 -46.11 34.12
C ILE A 159 27.27 -46.51 34.24
N SER A 160 27.71 -47.41 33.38
CA SER A 160 29.09 -47.89 33.37
C SER A 160 30.09 -46.76 33.12
N THR A 161 31.12 -46.69 33.95
CA THR A 161 32.28 -45.83 33.69
C THR A 161 33.02 -46.36 32.46
N LEU A 162 33.08 -45.56 31.40
CA LEU A 162 33.75 -45.94 30.16
C LEU A 162 35.25 -46.12 30.38
N THR A 163 35.80 -47.29 30.03
CA THR A 163 37.24 -47.56 30.09
C THR A 163 37.75 -48.16 28.77
N GLY A 164 39.04 -47.92 28.45
CA GLY A 164 39.73 -48.53 27.33
C GLY A 164 39.08 -48.29 25.95
N SER A 165 38.79 -49.36 25.22
CA SER A 165 38.27 -49.33 23.85
C SER A 165 36.87 -48.71 23.74
N ALA A 166 36.03 -48.84 24.78
CA ALA A 166 34.68 -48.26 24.81
C ALA A 166 34.72 -46.72 24.89
N LEU A 167 35.72 -46.17 25.59
CA LEU A 167 35.95 -44.72 25.64
C LEU A 167 36.34 -44.18 24.26
N ILE A 168 37.30 -44.82 23.59
CA ILE A 168 37.75 -44.43 22.25
C ILE A 168 36.60 -44.49 21.24
N LYS A 169 35.80 -45.57 21.27
CA LYS A 169 34.63 -45.73 20.39
C LYS A 169 33.60 -44.62 20.62
N THR A 170 33.26 -44.34 21.87
CA THR A 170 32.30 -43.28 22.23
C THR A 170 32.81 -41.90 21.81
N THR A 171 34.09 -41.58 22.06
CA THR A 171 34.69 -40.31 21.64
C THR A 171 34.73 -40.16 20.12
N THR A 172 34.98 -41.25 19.39
CA THR A 172 34.94 -41.25 17.91
C THR A 172 33.53 -40.99 17.39
N LEU A 173 32.51 -41.68 17.95
CA LEU A 173 31.10 -41.48 17.60
C LEU A 173 30.64 -40.05 17.90
N ARG A 174 31.05 -39.50 19.06
CA ARG A 174 30.76 -38.12 19.46
C ARG A 174 31.36 -37.11 18.48
N SER A 175 32.63 -37.29 18.11
CA SER A 175 33.31 -36.43 17.15
C SER A 175 32.64 -36.48 15.78
N PHE A 176 32.25 -37.67 15.31
CA PHE A 176 31.52 -37.83 14.07
C PHE A 176 30.14 -37.17 14.11
N ARG A 177 29.39 -37.35 15.20
CA ARG A 177 28.11 -36.66 15.42
C ARG A 177 28.25 -35.15 15.33
N TYR A 178 29.29 -34.58 15.93
CA TYR A 178 29.54 -33.14 15.85
C TYR A 178 29.78 -32.69 14.42
N VAL A 179 30.61 -33.39 13.66
CA VAL A 179 30.87 -33.06 12.25
C VAL A 179 29.56 -33.08 11.45
N VAL A 180 28.74 -34.12 11.63
CA VAL A 180 27.44 -34.24 10.95
C VAL A 180 26.48 -33.13 11.38
N ALA A 181 26.39 -32.82 12.67
CA ALA A 181 25.48 -31.81 13.19
C ALA A 181 25.88 -30.38 12.78
N THR A 182 27.16 -30.02 12.86
CA THR A 182 27.64 -28.71 12.41
C THR A 182 27.47 -28.54 10.90
N THR A 183 27.83 -29.55 10.10
CA THR A 183 27.65 -29.50 8.64
C THR A 183 26.17 -29.36 8.28
N THR A 184 25.30 -30.07 8.99
CA THR A 184 23.85 -29.94 8.87
C THR A 184 23.41 -28.52 9.21
N LEU A 185 23.80 -27.99 10.37
CA LEU A 185 23.39 -26.67 10.82
C LEU A 185 23.80 -25.59 9.79
N ILE A 186 25.05 -25.61 9.34
CA ILE A 186 25.54 -24.69 8.30
C ILE A 186 24.72 -24.84 7.01
N SER A 187 24.45 -26.08 6.59
CA SER A 187 23.63 -26.34 5.40
C SER A 187 22.21 -25.79 5.54
N GLN A 188 21.58 -25.93 6.72
CA GLN A 188 20.25 -25.38 6.98
C GLN A 188 20.26 -23.85 7.05
N LEU A 189 21.29 -23.24 7.62
CA LEU A 189 21.45 -21.78 7.63
C LEU A 189 21.59 -21.23 6.20
N LEU A 190 22.47 -21.81 5.38
CA LEU A 190 22.64 -21.40 3.98
C LEU A 190 21.34 -21.55 3.19
N ARG A 191 20.58 -22.63 3.44
CA ARG A 191 19.26 -22.82 2.84
C ARG A 191 18.28 -21.73 3.27
N PHE A 192 18.20 -21.43 4.56
CA PHE A 192 17.35 -20.37 5.08
C PHE A 192 17.68 -19.04 4.39
N PHE A 193 18.96 -18.66 4.31
CA PHE A 193 19.38 -17.47 3.57
C PHE A 193 18.95 -17.50 2.10
N SER A 194 19.15 -18.63 1.40
CA SER A 194 18.75 -18.77 -0.01
C SER A 194 17.23 -18.66 -0.21
N VAL A 195 16.43 -19.14 0.75
CA VAL A 195 14.98 -19.02 0.74
C VAL A 195 14.57 -17.57 1.00
N SER A 196 15.19 -16.90 1.97
CA SER A 196 14.92 -15.49 2.26
C SER A 196 15.22 -14.57 1.08
N VAL A 197 16.34 -14.79 0.38
CA VAL A 197 16.69 -14.01 -0.83
C VAL A 197 15.64 -14.25 -1.92
N ARG A 198 15.29 -15.51 -2.21
CA ARG A 198 14.25 -15.83 -3.21
C ARG A 198 12.88 -15.26 -2.82
N ALA A 199 12.51 -15.31 -1.55
CA ALA A 199 11.27 -14.72 -1.06
C ALA A 199 11.26 -13.19 -1.24
N SER A 200 12.39 -12.52 -1.00
CA SER A 200 12.54 -11.09 -1.26
C SER A 200 12.43 -10.77 -2.75
N ASP A 201 13.03 -11.58 -3.62
CA ASP A 201 12.95 -11.39 -5.07
C ASP A 201 11.53 -11.65 -5.58
N ALA A 202 10.88 -12.72 -5.10
CA ALA A 202 9.49 -13.02 -5.41
C ALA A 202 8.54 -11.90 -4.95
N PHE A 203 8.80 -11.30 -3.79
CA PHE A 203 8.05 -10.12 -3.32
C PHE A 203 8.20 -8.93 -4.27
N LYS A 204 9.44 -8.62 -4.69
CA LYS A 204 9.70 -7.55 -5.68
C LYS A 204 9.05 -7.84 -7.03
N ASP A 205 9.10 -9.09 -7.48
CA ASP A 205 8.46 -9.53 -8.72
C ASP A 205 6.94 -9.42 -8.63
N ASN A 206 6.33 -9.78 -7.49
CA ASN A 206 4.90 -9.59 -7.25
C ASN A 206 4.50 -8.11 -7.26
N ILE A 207 5.32 -7.23 -6.67
CA ILE A 207 5.10 -5.79 -6.76
C ILE A 207 5.23 -5.34 -8.20
N ARG A 208 6.30 -5.72 -8.91
CA ARG A 208 6.50 -5.37 -10.34
C ARG A 208 5.31 -5.80 -11.21
N ASP A 209 4.74 -6.96 -10.92
CA ASP A 209 3.58 -7.51 -11.62
C ASP A 209 2.24 -6.98 -11.10
N GLY A 210 2.22 -6.09 -10.11
CA GLY A 210 1.00 -5.53 -9.51
C GLY A 210 0.10 -6.56 -8.83
N LYS A 211 0.67 -7.64 -8.30
CA LYS A 211 -0.05 -8.74 -7.61
C LYS A 211 0.04 -8.64 -6.09
N GLU A 212 0.92 -7.79 -5.58
CA GLU A 212 1.13 -7.60 -4.16
C GLU A 212 0.11 -6.59 -3.59
N ARG A 213 -0.54 -6.95 -2.48
CA ARG A 213 -1.55 -6.09 -1.85
C ARG A 213 -0.88 -4.84 -1.26
N PRO A 214 -1.55 -3.68 -1.18
CA PRO A 214 -0.97 -2.54 -0.50
C PRO A 214 -0.80 -2.82 1.00
N PHE A 215 0.00 -2.00 1.69
CA PHE A 215 0.16 -2.11 3.13
C PHE A 215 -1.10 -1.61 3.87
N GLU A 216 -1.43 -2.25 5.00
CA GLU A 216 -2.66 -2.00 5.77
C GLU A 216 -2.58 -0.76 6.68
N ASN A 217 -1.40 -0.15 6.79
CA ASN A 217 -1.13 0.99 7.67
C ASN A 217 -1.58 2.35 7.09
N ILE A 218 -2.10 2.38 5.88
CA ILE A 218 -2.60 3.59 5.23
C ILE A 218 -4.12 3.54 5.22
N SER A 219 -4.72 4.46 5.96
CA SER A 219 -6.15 4.71 5.97
C SER A 219 -6.56 5.57 4.76
N GLU A 220 -7.80 5.42 4.33
CA GLU A 220 -8.45 6.23 3.30
C GLU A 220 -7.72 6.22 1.96
N ARG A 221 -8.19 5.39 1.03
CA ARG A 221 -7.59 5.21 -0.28
C ARG A 221 -8.58 5.45 -1.40
N VAL A 222 -8.11 6.14 -2.42
CA VAL A 222 -8.77 6.29 -3.71
C VAL A 222 -8.21 5.25 -4.67
N ILE A 223 -9.06 4.37 -5.18
CA ILE A 223 -8.64 3.43 -6.22
C ILE A 223 -8.82 4.12 -7.56
N ARG A 224 -7.72 4.28 -8.30
CA ARG A 224 -7.77 4.89 -9.63
C ARG A 224 -7.63 3.86 -10.73
N LEU A 225 -8.62 3.81 -11.60
CA LEU A 225 -8.65 2.96 -12.77
C LEU A 225 -7.91 3.67 -13.92
N ALA A 226 -6.60 3.39 -14.02
CA ALA A 226 -5.67 4.12 -14.88
C ALA A 226 -5.53 3.54 -16.30
N GLY A 227 -6.25 2.46 -16.63
CA GLY A 227 -6.13 1.74 -17.90
C GLY A 227 -4.69 1.28 -18.19
N ARG A 228 -4.21 1.48 -19.42
CA ARG A 228 -2.86 1.05 -19.83
C ARG A 228 -1.75 1.98 -19.33
N LYS A 229 -1.98 3.29 -19.38
CA LYS A 229 -1.05 4.35 -18.96
C LYS A 229 -1.88 5.61 -18.68
N SER A 230 -1.51 6.38 -17.66
CA SER A 230 -2.09 7.69 -17.40
C SER A 230 -1.04 8.65 -16.84
N ASP A 231 -0.80 9.75 -17.56
CA ASP A 231 0.14 10.80 -17.10
C ASP A 231 -0.44 11.55 -15.89
N VAL A 232 -1.77 11.66 -15.79
CA VAL A 232 -2.46 12.25 -14.64
C VAL A 232 -2.26 11.40 -13.38
N THR A 233 -2.14 10.08 -13.53
CA THR A 233 -1.81 9.18 -12.41
C THR A 233 -0.43 9.48 -11.83
N VAL A 234 0.57 9.85 -12.65
CA VAL A 234 1.90 10.23 -12.15
C VAL A 234 1.80 11.47 -11.26
N VAL A 235 1.14 12.53 -11.75
CA VAL A 235 0.93 13.76 -10.99
C VAL A 235 0.17 13.50 -9.67
N SER A 236 -0.77 12.56 -9.70
CA SER A 236 -1.57 12.24 -8.52
C SER A 236 -0.82 11.36 -7.52
N LEU A 237 0.04 10.46 -7.98
CA LEU A 237 0.98 9.74 -7.12
C LEU A 237 1.97 10.72 -6.46
N ASP A 238 2.41 11.74 -7.18
CA ASP A 238 3.30 12.77 -6.62
C ASP A 238 2.62 13.56 -5.49
N LYS A 239 1.35 13.95 -5.71
CA LYS A 239 0.60 14.78 -4.75
C LYS A 239 0.02 14.00 -3.57
N TYR A 240 -0.53 12.81 -3.82
CA TYR A 240 -1.32 12.05 -2.83
C TYR A 240 -0.65 10.76 -2.38
N GLN A 241 0.45 10.37 -3.03
CA GLN A 241 1.31 9.26 -2.62
C GLN A 241 0.49 7.99 -2.37
N ASP A 242 0.56 7.47 -1.14
CA ASP A 242 -0.08 6.23 -0.71
C ASP A 242 -1.61 6.24 -0.69
N HIS A 243 -2.22 7.42 -0.65
CA HIS A 243 -3.66 7.54 -0.64
C HIS A 243 -4.28 7.26 -2.00
N ILE A 244 -3.47 7.25 -3.08
CA ILE A 244 -3.93 6.82 -4.40
C ILE A 244 -3.36 5.45 -4.73
N PHE A 245 -4.25 4.53 -5.07
CA PHE A 245 -3.90 3.17 -5.45
C PHE A 245 -4.32 2.90 -6.90
N PRO A 246 -3.43 3.14 -7.87
CA PRO A 246 -3.74 2.96 -9.28
C PRO A 246 -3.83 1.49 -9.68
N VAL A 247 -4.72 1.23 -10.64
CA VAL A 247 -4.97 -0.06 -11.27
C VAL A 247 -4.61 0.04 -12.75
N PHE A 248 -3.57 -0.69 -13.15
CA PHE A 248 -3.07 -0.73 -14.53
C PHE A 248 -3.42 -2.03 -15.25
N GLU A 249 -3.55 -1.95 -16.58
CA GLU A 249 -3.72 -3.11 -17.46
C GLU A 249 -2.40 -3.75 -17.90
N ASP A 250 -1.35 -2.94 -18.00
CA ASP A 250 -0.06 -3.29 -18.59
C ASP A 250 1.09 -2.70 -17.75
N PRO A 251 1.62 -3.45 -16.77
CA PRO A 251 2.69 -2.95 -15.91
C PRO A 251 3.99 -2.66 -16.67
N ALA A 252 4.19 -3.29 -17.85
CA ALA A 252 5.36 -3.01 -18.68
C ALA A 252 5.32 -1.60 -19.28
N ALA A 253 4.12 -1.08 -19.59
CA ALA A 253 3.94 0.28 -20.12
C ALA A 253 4.24 1.38 -19.10
N VAL A 254 4.18 1.07 -17.80
CA VAL A 254 4.36 2.02 -16.68
C VAL A 254 5.51 1.62 -15.74
N ARG A 255 6.49 0.86 -16.25
CA ARG A 255 7.58 0.30 -15.44
C ARG A 255 8.36 1.36 -14.64
N TRP A 256 8.61 2.52 -15.25
CA TRP A 256 9.33 3.62 -14.61
C TRP A 256 8.53 4.21 -13.45
N THR A 257 7.26 4.54 -13.68
CA THR A 257 6.33 5.00 -12.64
C THR A 257 6.25 4.00 -11.49
N ILE A 258 6.12 2.72 -11.81
CA ILE A 258 6.12 1.68 -10.78
C ILE A 258 7.42 1.73 -9.97
N ALA A 259 8.59 1.68 -10.61
CA ALA A 259 9.87 1.63 -9.91
C ALA A 259 10.08 2.86 -9.01
N GLU A 260 9.70 4.04 -9.50
CA GLU A 260 9.83 5.31 -8.78
C GLU A 260 8.93 5.35 -7.53
N TYR A 261 7.63 5.17 -7.69
CA TYR A 261 6.68 5.32 -6.57
C TYR A 261 6.63 4.10 -5.65
N SER A 262 7.12 2.93 -6.09
CA SER A 262 7.26 1.73 -5.22
C SER A 262 8.55 1.68 -4.41
N ASP A 263 9.38 2.74 -4.45
CA ASP A 263 10.74 2.73 -3.87
C ASP A 263 11.53 1.51 -4.37
N ASN A 264 11.70 1.39 -5.69
CA ASN A 264 12.37 0.26 -6.34
C ASN A 264 11.80 -1.11 -5.94
N TYR A 265 10.47 -1.25 -5.99
CA TYR A 265 9.73 -2.47 -5.65
C TYR A 265 9.81 -2.88 -4.17
N ASN A 266 10.06 -1.94 -3.26
CA ASN A 266 10.00 -2.19 -1.81
C ASN A 266 8.59 -2.02 -1.26
N LYS A 267 7.72 -1.32 -1.98
CA LYS A 267 6.39 -0.91 -1.54
C LYS A 267 5.31 -1.22 -2.58
N PRO A 268 4.24 -1.93 -2.22
CA PRO A 268 3.11 -2.17 -3.12
C PRO A 268 2.28 -0.90 -3.29
N THR A 269 2.46 -0.21 -4.41
CA THR A 269 1.79 1.07 -4.71
C THR A 269 0.74 0.99 -5.80
N PHE A 270 0.59 -0.14 -6.48
CA PHE A 270 -0.37 -0.29 -7.57
C PHE A 270 -0.87 -1.72 -7.67
N TRP A 271 -1.91 -1.90 -8.48
CA TRP A 271 -2.47 -3.20 -8.81
C TRP A 271 -2.49 -3.41 -10.32
N THR A 272 -2.43 -4.67 -10.75
CA THR A 272 -2.55 -5.04 -12.15
C THR A 272 -3.75 -5.96 -12.37
N VAL A 273 -4.49 -5.67 -13.44
CA VAL A 273 -5.59 -6.51 -13.93
C VAL A 273 -5.36 -6.83 -15.39
N ASP A 274 -5.76 -8.02 -15.84
CA ASP A 274 -5.60 -8.34 -17.26
C ASP A 274 -6.50 -7.43 -18.10
N ARG A 275 -5.98 -6.91 -19.22
CA ARG A 275 -6.71 -6.05 -20.16
C ARG A 275 -8.08 -6.59 -20.59
N ARG A 276 -8.20 -7.92 -20.74
CA ARG A 276 -9.46 -8.60 -21.12
C ARG A 276 -10.42 -8.82 -19.94
N SER A 277 -10.00 -8.45 -18.74
CA SER A 277 -10.70 -8.68 -17.49
C SER A 277 -10.99 -7.40 -16.72
N TYR A 278 -10.52 -6.24 -17.18
CA TYR A 278 -10.64 -4.94 -16.53
C TYR A 278 -12.06 -4.63 -16.04
N GLY A 279 -13.07 -5.01 -16.83
CA GLY A 279 -14.49 -4.84 -16.52
C GLY A 279 -15.16 -6.01 -15.81
N HIS A 280 -14.42 -7.01 -15.34
CA HIS A 280 -15.00 -8.20 -14.74
C HIS A 280 -14.64 -8.31 -13.26
N LYS A 281 -15.63 -8.63 -12.42
CA LYS A 281 -15.47 -8.90 -10.97
C LYS A 281 -14.26 -9.78 -10.65
N ARG A 282 -14.04 -10.83 -11.45
CA ARG A 282 -12.95 -11.79 -11.26
C ARG A 282 -11.55 -11.17 -11.29
N ALA A 283 -11.37 -10.04 -11.99
CA ALA A 283 -10.09 -9.35 -12.06
C ALA A 283 -9.67 -8.73 -10.72
N PHE A 284 -10.65 -8.41 -9.88
CA PHE A 284 -10.43 -7.78 -8.58
C PHE A 284 -10.53 -8.76 -7.41
N ASN A 285 -10.90 -10.03 -7.64
CA ASN A 285 -11.11 -11.02 -6.56
C ASN A 285 -9.93 -11.21 -5.61
N LYS A 286 -8.69 -10.93 -6.06
CA LYS A 286 -7.48 -11.03 -5.21
C LYS A 286 -7.16 -9.74 -4.46
N LEU A 287 -7.73 -8.62 -4.90
CA LEU A 287 -7.64 -7.32 -4.26
C LEU A 287 -8.71 -7.25 -3.17
N ASN A 288 -8.31 -7.58 -1.94
CA ASN A 288 -9.21 -7.48 -0.80
C ASN A 288 -9.20 -6.03 -0.29
N ILE A 289 -10.30 -5.30 -0.52
CA ILE A 289 -10.47 -3.92 -0.03
C ILE A 289 -10.85 -4.00 1.44
N ASN A 290 -10.05 -3.33 2.28
CA ASN A 290 -10.24 -3.30 3.73
C ASN A 290 -11.09 -2.07 4.10
N ASP A 291 -11.88 -2.15 5.17
CA ASP A 291 -12.67 -1.04 5.71
C ASP A 291 -11.82 0.21 6.01
N SER A 292 -10.53 0.02 6.32
CA SER A 292 -9.57 1.10 6.49
C SER A 292 -9.37 1.98 5.25
N TRP A 293 -9.70 1.48 4.05
CA TRP A 293 -9.56 2.24 2.81
C TRP A 293 -10.75 3.17 2.57
N LEU A 294 -11.85 2.95 3.27
CA LEU A 294 -13.06 3.76 3.14
C LEU A 294 -12.82 5.13 3.78
N VAL A 295 -13.23 6.18 3.07
CA VAL A 295 -13.16 7.58 3.53
C VAL A 295 -14.33 7.87 4.45
N ASP A 296 -14.06 8.48 5.60
CA ASP A 296 -15.10 8.87 6.55
C ASP A 296 -15.86 10.12 6.09
N CYS A 297 -17.15 9.96 5.73
CA CYS A 297 -18.04 11.11 5.54
C CYS A 297 -18.63 11.54 6.88
N THR A 298 -17.93 12.46 7.55
CA THR A 298 -18.30 13.06 8.84
C THR A 298 -19.71 13.65 8.87
N SER A 299 -20.21 14.16 7.74
CA SER A 299 -21.54 14.77 7.62
C SER A 299 -22.69 13.76 7.54
N ALA A 300 -22.44 12.51 7.17
CA ALA A 300 -23.46 11.48 6.98
C ALA A 300 -23.31 10.26 7.91
N GLY A 301 -22.21 10.18 8.67
CA GLY A 301 -21.89 9.01 9.51
C GLY A 301 -21.68 7.73 8.71
N ARG A 302 -21.26 7.84 7.44
CA ARG A 302 -21.06 6.71 6.51
C ARG A 302 -19.61 6.69 6.03
N ARG A 303 -19.08 5.50 5.73
CA ARG A 303 -17.78 5.33 5.08
C ARG A 303 -17.99 4.99 3.61
N ILE A 304 -17.24 5.64 2.73
CA ILE A 304 -17.39 5.46 1.28
C ILE A 304 -16.09 5.01 0.64
N LEU A 305 -16.18 4.10 -0.31
CA LEU A 305 -15.05 3.79 -1.19
C LEU A 305 -15.06 4.77 -2.36
N ILE A 306 -13.95 5.43 -2.62
CA ILE A 306 -13.79 6.32 -3.77
C ILE A 306 -13.11 5.58 -4.90
N LEU A 307 -13.80 5.48 -6.04
CA LEU A 307 -13.26 4.94 -7.28
C LEU A 307 -13.14 6.07 -8.30
N GLU A 308 -11.93 6.34 -8.78
CA GLU A 308 -11.72 7.28 -9.87
C GLU A 308 -11.54 6.51 -11.16
N ALA A 309 -12.34 6.82 -12.17
CA ALA A 309 -12.36 6.06 -13.41
C ALA A 309 -12.32 6.96 -14.64
N ASP A 310 -11.32 6.73 -15.49
CA ASP A 310 -11.37 7.18 -16.89
C ASP A 310 -12.30 6.22 -17.65
N LEU A 311 -13.60 6.45 -17.50
CA LEU A 311 -14.67 5.64 -18.09
C LEU A 311 -14.74 5.90 -19.60
N VAL A 312 -13.86 5.22 -20.34
CA VAL A 312 -13.89 5.18 -21.81
C VAL A 312 -14.42 3.84 -22.33
N ASN A 313 -14.45 2.79 -21.49
CA ASN A 313 -14.91 1.45 -21.88
C ASN A 313 -16.16 1.02 -21.10
N GLU A 314 -17.08 0.34 -21.80
CA GLU A 314 -18.48 0.13 -21.42
C GLU A 314 -18.76 -1.00 -20.38
N GLU A 315 -17.76 -1.62 -19.74
CA GLU A 315 -18.02 -2.84 -18.97
C GLU A 315 -17.59 -2.80 -17.49
N GLY A 316 -18.57 -2.89 -16.58
CA GLY A 316 -18.66 -3.94 -15.55
C GLY A 316 -18.00 -3.77 -14.17
N LEU A 317 -17.77 -2.55 -13.69
CA LEU A 317 -16.95 -2.33 -12.48
C LEU A 317 -17.62 -2.46 -11.10
N LEU A 318 -18.95 -2.49 -10.97
CA LEU A 318 -19.56 -1.97 -9.72
C LEU A 318 -20.57 -2.89 -9.01
N LYS A 319 -20.46 -4.22 -9.17
CA LYS A 319 -21.54 -5.12 -8.69
C LYS A 319 -21.59 -5.48 -7.20
N ASN A 320 -20.70 -5.02 -6.30
CA ASN A 320 -20.68 -5.55 -4.91
C ASN A 320 -20.17 -4.63 -3.79
N PHE A 321 -20.10 -3.32 -4.00
CA PHE A 321 -19.70 -2.45 -2.89
C PHE A 321 -20.93 -1.81 -2.24
N SER A 322 -21.00 -1.89 -0.92
CA SER A 322 -22.13 -1.46 -0.10
C SER A 322 -22.32 0.06 -0.04
N SER A 323 -21.30 0.86 -0.41
CA SER A 323 -21.36 2.31 -0.62
C SER A 323 -20.14 2.77 -1.42
N VAL A 324 -20.32 3.09 -2.71
CA VAL A 324 -19.24 3.57 -3.59
C VAL A 324 -19.59 4.92 -4.17
N LEU A 325 -18.61 5.82 -4.13
CA LEU A 325 -18.59 7.03 -4.92
C LEU A 325 -17.66 6.84 -6.11
N VAL A 326 -18.22 6.87 -7.32
CA VAL A 326 -17.43 6.87 -8.56
C VAL A 326 -17.24 8.29 -9.05
N LEU A 327 -15.99 8.71 -9.17
CA LEU A 327 -15.58 9.94 -9.83
C LEU A 327 -15.28 9.63 -11.29
N ALA A 328 -16.21 10.01 -12.17
CA ALA A 328 -16.11 9.83 -13.61
C ALA A 328 -15.47 11.06 -14.26
N ASP A 329 -14.47 10.87 -15.11
CA ASP A 329 -13.87 12.01 -15.81
C ASP A 329 -14.70 12.50 -17.01
N LYS A 330 -15.57 11.63 -17.54
CA LYS A 330 -16.39 11.90 -18.74
C LYS A 330 -17.88 11.67 -18.49
N PRO A 331 -18.77 12.48 -19.09
CA PRO A 331 -20.23 12.30 -18.97
C PRO A 331 -20.73 10.93 -19.45
N ILE A 332 -20.02 10.31 -20.40
CA ILE A 332 -20.36 8.96 -20.88
C ILE A 332 -20.27 7.91 -19.77
N GLY A 333 -19.33 8.08 -18.83
CA GLY A 333 -19.19 7.22 -17.67
C GLY A 333 -20.37 7.31 -16.70
N ILE A 334 -21.01 8.48 -16.60
CA ILE A 334 -22.23 8.64 -15.79
C ILE A 334 -23.35 7.78 -16.36
N ARG A 335 -23.58 7.87 -17.68
CA ARG A 335 -24.69 7.15 -18.34
C ARG A 335 -24.58 5.65 -18.15
N LEU A 336 -23.35 5.13 -18.22
CA LEU A 336 -23.07 3.70 -18.02
C LEU A 336 -23.40 3.24 -16.59
N ILE A 337 -23.13 4.10 -15.61
CA ILE A 337 -23.36 3.76 -14.22
C ILE A 337 -24.82 4.01 -13.82
N GLU A 338 -25.46 5.02 -14.40
CA GLU A 338 -26.90 5.25 -14.28
C GLU A 338 -27.68 4.05 -14.85
N SER A 339 -27.30 3.52 -16.02
CA SER A 339 -27.93 2.30 -16.55
C SER A 339 -27.72 1.07 -15.66
N GLU A 340 -26.55 0.93 -15.03
CA GLU A 340 -26.30 -0.15 -14.06
C GLU A 340 -27.13 0.03 -12.78
N LYS A 341 -27.38 1.27 -12.35
CA LYS A 341 -28.25 1.59 -11.21
C LYS A 341 -29.72 1.34 -11.53
N GLU A 342 -30.14 1.55 -12.78
CA GLU A 342 -31.47 1.15 -13.26
C GLU A 342 -31.64 -0.38 -13.27
N GLU A 343 -30.60 -1.13 -13.66
CA GLU A 343 -30.60 -2.59 -13.62
C GLU A 343 -30.51 -3.17 -12.19
N ASN A 344 -29.84 -2.46 -11.27
CA ASN A 344 -29.64 -2.86 -9.87
C ASN A 344 -30.01 -1.72 -8.90
N PRO A 345 -31.32 -1.47 -8.65
CA PRO A 345 -31.79 -0.34 -7.84
C PRO A 345 -31.39 -0.41 -6.36
N ASP A 346 -31.06 -1.60 -5.84
CA ASP A 346 -30.56 -1.80 -4.46
C ASP A 346 -29.07 -1.44 -4.31
N SER A 347 -28.39 -1.05 -5.40
CA SER A 347 -26.99 -0.61 -5.33
C SER A 347 -26.88 0.80 -4.73
N ASN A 348 -26.14 0.93 -3.62
CA ASN A 348 -25.78 2.22 -3.00
C ASN A 348 -24.63 2.90 -3.77
N LEU A 349 -24.83 3.06 -5.08
CA LEU A 349 -23.87 3.63 -6.00
C LEU A 349 -24.17 5.12 -6.21
N SER A 350 -23.18 5.95 -5.93
CA SER A 350 -23.21 7.38 -6.21
C SER A 350 -22.16 7.69 -7.27
N VAL A 351 -22.51 8.53 -8.23
CA VAL A 351 -21.61 8.92 -9.32
C VAL A 351 -21.54 10.42 -9.36
N LEU A 352 -20.33 10.94 -9.49
CA LEU A 352 -20.08 12.36 -9.71
C LEU A 352 -19.13 12.48 -10.89
N CYS A 353 -19.45 13.38 -11.82
CA CYS A 353 -18.61 13.61 -12.98
C CYS A 353 -17.89 14.94 -12.86
N SER A 354 -16.56 14.90 -12.87
CA SER A 354 -15.72 16.10 -12.79
C SER A 354 -16.06 17.08 -13.91
N ALA A 355 -16.19 16.59 -15.16
CA ALA A 355 -16.53 17.42 -16.31
C ALA A 355 -17.90 18.08 -16.16
N LEU A 356 -18.90 17.35 -15.64
CA LEU A 356 -20.24 17.90 -15.41
C LEU A 356 -20.23 18.94 -14.29
N THR A 357 -19.46 18.72 -13.22
CA THR A 357 -19.27 19.70 -12.15
C THR A 357 -18.61 20.98 -12.66
N HIS A 358 -17.56 20.86 -13.48
CA HIS A 358 -16.91 22.02 -14.10
C HIS A 358 -17.83 22.73 -15.10
N ASP A 359 -18.56 21.98 -15.93
CA ASP A 359 -19.53 22.57 -16.87
C ASP A 359 -20.67 23.29 -16.14
N GLN A 360 -21.15 22.73 -15.03
CA GLN A 360 -22.19 23.34 -14.22
C GLN A 360 -21.68 24.59 -13.50
N LEU A 361 -20.43 24.58 -13.03
CA LEU A 361 -19.77 25.77 -12.50
C LEU A 361 -19.69 26.88 -13.56
N LEU A 362 -19.22 26.55 -14.76
CA LEU A 362 -19.13 27.50 -15.88
C LEU A 362 -20.52 27.95 -16.35
N HIS A 363 -21.53 27.08 -16.29
CA HIS A 363 -22.92 27.42 -16.58
C HIS A 363 -23.44 28.45 -15.57
N ASN A 364 -23.22 28.23 -14.28
CA ASN A 364 -23.61 29.16 -13.22
C ASN A 364 -22.95 30.53 -13.43
N VAL A 365 -21.64 30.55 -13.73
CA VAL A 365 -20.93 31.79 -14.07
C VAL A 365 -21.57 32.51 -15.27
N ARG A 366 -21.91 31.78 -16.34
CA ARG A 366 -22.60 32.37 -17.52
C ARG A 366 -23.99 32.90 -17.17
N MET A 367 -24.74 32.19 -16.33
CA MET A 367 -26.06 32.62 -15.88
C MET A 367 -25.96 33.89 -15.03
N TRP A 368 -25.04 33.94 -14.07
CA TRP A 368 -24.82 35.13 -13.26
C TRP A 368 -24.38 36.34 -14.10
N MET A 369 -23.50 36.14 -15.08
CA MET A 369 -23.14 37.19 -16.03
C MET A 369 -24.36 37.70 -16.82
N ARG A 370 -25.27 36.81 -17.25
CA ARG A 370 -26.52 37.20 -17.96
C ARG A 370 -27.53 37.90 -17.07
N MET A 371 -27.52 37.60 -15.77
CA MET A 371 -28.35 38.27 -14.77
C MET A 371 -27.80 39.66 -14.39
N GLY A 372 -26.65 40.07 -14.95
CA GLY A 372 -26.07 41.39 -14.74
C GLY A 372 -25.11 41.48 -13.56
N PHE A 373 -24.71 40.35 -12.96
CA PHE A 373 -23.72 40.36 -11.88
C PHE A 373 -22.34 40.71 -12.41
N SER A 374 -21.60 41.51 -11.63
CA SER A 374 -20.24 41.91 -12.01
C SER A 374 -19.27 40.73 -11.89
N PRO A 375 -18.18 40.69 -12.70
CA PRO A 375 -17.15 39.66 -12.57
C PRO A 375 -16.54 39.59 -11.16
N ALA A 376 -16.42 40.73 -10.46
CA ALA A 376 -15.92 40.76 -9.09
C ALA A 376 -16.88 40.08 -8.11
N SER A 377 -18.18 40.36 -8.22
CA SER A 377 -19.21 39.72 -7.39
C SER A 377 -19.31 38.21 -7.62
N ILE A 378 -19.13 37.77 -8.87
CA ILE A 378 -19.08 36.34 -9.21
C ILE A 378 -17.81 35.70 -8.62
N GLN A 379 -16.66 36.36 -8.74
CA GLN A 379 -15.42 35.85 -8.15
C GLN A 379 -15.50 35.77 -6.63
N ASP A 380 -16.05 36.78 -5.96
CA ASP A 380 -16.25 36.79 -4.49
C ASP A 380 -17.11 35.61 -4.04
N GLU A 381 -18.16 35.28 -4.79
CA GLU A 381 -19.01 34.13 -4.50
C GLU A 381 -18.31 32.80 -4.76
N LEU A 382 -17.53 32.69 -5.85
CA LEU A 382 -16.72 31.51 -6.12
C LEU A 382 -15.67 31.32 -5.01
N ASP A 383 -14.94 32.37 -4.65
CA ASP A 383 -13.95 32.35 -3.60
C ASP A 383 -14.59 32.00 -2.25
N PHE A 384 -15.82 32.47 -2.00
CA PHE A 384 -16.59 32.06 -0.81
C PHE A 384 -16.97 30.58 -0.83
N GLN A 385 -17.49 30.06 -1.96
CA GLN A 385 -17.85 28.65 -2.11
C GLN A 385 -16.65 27.71 -2.01
N PHE A 386 -15.50 28.15 -2.52
CA PHE A 386 -14.26 27.38 -2.54
C PHE A 386 -13.26 27.80 -1.45
N ALA A 387 -13.65 28.64 -0.50
CA ALA A 387 -12.76 29.20 0.53
C ALA A 387 -11.94 28.13 1.26
N LYS A 388 -12.59 27.02 1.62
CA LYS A 388 -11.93 25.88 2.30
C LYS A 388 -10.95 25.12 1.41
N VAL A 389 -11.24 25.03 0.11
CA VAL A 389 -10.36 24.38 -0.88
C VAL A 389 -9.12 25.26 -1.11
N LEU A 390 -9.31 26.58 -1.21
CA LEU A 390 -8.24 27.56 -1.34
C LEU A 390 -7.37 27.61 -0.07
N GLU A 391 -7.96 27.48 1.11
CA GLU A 391 -7.23 27.38 2.38
C GLU A 391 -6.38 26.10 2.43
N ALA A 392 -6.93 24.95 2.01
CA ALA A 392 -6.18 23.71 1.92
C ALA A 392 -5.04 23.78 0.88
N GLU A 393 -5.26 24.42 -0.27
CA GLU A 393 -4.24 24.65 -1.29
C GLU A 393 -3.10 25.54 -0.77
N ALA A 394 -3.42 26.60 -0.02
CA ALA A 394 -2.44 27.49 0.58
C ALA A 394 -1.56 26.77 1.62
N ILE A 395 -2.13 25.87 2.42
CA ILE A 395 -1.38 25.03 3.37
C ILE A 395 -0.41 24.13 2.61
N VAL A 396 -0.88 23.40 1.59
CA VAL A 396 -0.05 22.48 0.80
C VAL A 396 1.06 23.21 0.04
N SER A 397 0.77 24.39 -0.51
CA SER A 397 1.77 25.19 -1.26
C SER A 397 2.85 25.76 -0.34
N ASN A 398 2.49 26.15 0.88
CA ASN A 398 3.45 26.63 1.88
C ASN A 398 4.35 25.50 2.40
N ASP A 399 3.82 24.29 2.57
CA ASP A 399 4.61 23.12 2.97
C ASP A 399 5.64 22.75 1.89
N HIS A 400 5.26 22.77 0.60
CA HIS A 400 6.20 22.54 -0.50
C HIS A 400 7.30 23.61 -0.61
N HIS A 401 6.99 24.88 -0.37
CA HIS A 401 8.01 25.93 -0.35
C HIS A 401 9.00 25.76 0.82
N GLN A 402 8.51 25.37 2.00
CA GLN A 402 9.39 25.10 3.15
C GLN A 402 10.28 23.86 2.95
N GLU A 403 9.78 22.83 2.28
CA GLU A 403 10.59 21.64 1.94
C GLU A 403 11.66 21.95 0.89
N GLN A 404 11.34 22.76 -0.12
CA GLN A 404 12.32 23.20 -1.13
C GLN A 404 13.39 24.11 -0.55
N GLU A 405 13.04 25.03 0.37
CA GLU A 405 14.04 25.86 1.07
C GLU A 405 14.94 25.02 1.99
N LYS A 406 14.40 24.00 2.67
CA LYS A 406 15.20 23.08 3.49
C LYS A 406 16.12 22.19 2.64
N ALA A 407 15.67 21.76 1.47
CA ALA A 407 16.48 21.00 0.52
C ALA A 407 17.63 21.85 -0.04
N GLY A 408 17.34 23.08 -0.48
CA GLY A 408 18.37 24.01 -0.96
C GLY A 408 19.36 24.46 0.11
N ALA A 409 18.91 24.66 1.36
CA ALA A 409 19.79 25.00 2.48
C ALA A 409 20.72 23.84 2.89
N ASN A 410 20.29 22.58 2.72
CA ASN A 410 21.14 21.41 2.96
C ASN A 410 22.18 21.20 1.85
N GLU A 411 21.85 21.49 0.59
CA GLU A 411 22.84 21.48 -0.50
C GLU A 411 23.91 22.56 -0.30
N HIS A 412 23.53 23.76 0.15
CA HIS A 412 24.46 24.85 0.42
C HIS A 412 25.37 24.59 1.64
N LYS A 413 24.89 23.85 2.65
CA LYS A 413 25.75 23.36 3.74
C LYS A 413 26.70 22.26 3.30
N SER A 414 26.27 21.38 2.39
CA SER A 414 27.11 20.31 1.85
C SER A 414 28.25 20.88 0.99
N SER A 415 28.02 21.94 0.22
CA SER A 415 29.08 22.60 -0.55
C SER A 415 30.11 23.32 0.33
N ILE A 416 29.68 23.94 1.45
CA ILE A 416 30.58 24.61 2.40
C ILE A 416 31.46 23.60 3.18
N ILE A 417 30.99 22.36 3.38
CA ILE A 417 31.77 21.32 4.07
C ILE A 417 32.82 20.69 3.15
N HIS A 418 32.66 20.76 1.82
CA HIS A 418 33.66 20.30 0.86
C HIS A 418 34.74 21.34 0.50
N GLU A 419 34.55 22.60 0.90
CA GLU A 419 35.49 23.70 0.61
C GLU A 419 36.32 24.15 1.83
N LYS A 420 36.24 23.43 2.94
CA LYS A 420 37.15 23.51 4.10
C LYS A 420 37.82 22.17 4.32
#